data_AF-A0A8T5J635-F1
#
_entry.id   AF-A0A8T5J635-F1
#
_cell.length_a   1.000
_cell.length_b   1.000
_cell.length_c   1.000
_cell.angle_alpha   90.00
_cell.angle_beta   90.00
_cell.angle_gamma   90.00
#
_symmetry.space_group_name_H-M   'P 1'
#
loop_
_entity.id
_entity.type
_entity.pdbx_description
1 polymer ?
#
loop_
_entity_poly.entity_id
_entity_poly.type
_entity_poly.pdbx_seq_one_letter_code
_entity_poly.pdbx_strand_id
1 'polypeptide(L)'
;MGLGKKRKIGSKSPTTPGLPPMPAPPAPGMPLPPAPGMPLPPAPGLPLPPAPSMPLPAAAPLPVNPLPAIEALPPSQPSQVEAVADAVDESDSYSGLYAKKSGKPLQQVYGHIDRISQGDIGSLLDRYSDRFGHELDRDIIVMRKDERDDKIAEVRDSPTVQLLNQDEEIQDDGALDGETLVELNAQLKTVEDELRRIKPQYQAAKSDGDREVLRELRPSLEALMAERKLLKAVIAGEADLDELFESQSDEEEEEYEEEEEYEEEEEYEEDIFVAFAAIVDNLLGKYLSASEITEFSHSEGFAVYQSVGSSPADSSDDARSEFF
;
A
#
# COMPACT_ATOMS: atom_id res chain seq x y z
N MET A 1 63.81 -38.91 -31.73
CA MET A 1 63.28 -38.86 -30.35
C MET A 1 61.93 -39.55 -30.34
N GLY A 2 61.85 -40.74 -29.73
CA GLY A 2 60.67 -41.60 -29.80
C GLY A 2 59.94 -41.68 -28.46
N LEU A 3 58.61 -41.65 -28.57
CA LEU A 3 57.58 -42.43 -27.85
C LEU A 3 57.59 -42.48 -26.31
N GLY A 4 56.47 -42.04 -25.72
CA GLY A 4 56.06 -42.41 -24.38
C GLY A 4 54.66 -41.91 -24.00
N LYS A 5 53.59 -42.63 -24.42
CA LYS A 5 52.22 -42.43 -23.93
C LYS A 5 52.14 -42.87 -22.46
N LYS A 6 51.66 -42.02 -21.55
CA LYS A 6 51.19 -42.44 -20.21
C LYS A 6 49.68 -42.23 -20.07
N ARG A 7 49.03 -43.32 -19.69
CA ARG A 7 47.58 -43.49 -19.50
C ARG A 7 47.17 -43.02 -18.10
N LYS A 8 45.94 -42.51 -18.08
CA LYS A 8 45.07 -42.13 -16.96
C LYS A 8 45.02 -43.20 -15.85
N ILE A 9 45.27 -42.79 -14.61
CA ILE A 9 44.97 -43.56 -13.39
C ILE A 9 43.96 -42.73 -12.60
N GLY A 10 42.78 -43.31 -12.36
CA GLY A 10 41.69 -42.69 -11.63
C GLY A 10 42.02 -42.55 -10.14
N SER A 11 41.86 -41.34 -9.63
CA SER A 11 41.86 -41.03 -8.20
C SER A 11 40.46 -41.23 -7.63
N LYS A 12 40.39 -42.05 -6.58
CA LYS A 12 39.21 -42.41 -5.80
C LYS A 12 38.61 -41.17 -5.11
N SER A 13 37.28 -41.02 -5.16
CA SER A 13 36.52 -40.19 -4.23
C SER A 13 36.25 -40.95 -2.92
N PRO A 14 36.14 -40.27 -1.78
CA PRO A 14 36.00 -40.90 -0.47
C PRO A 14 34.59 -41.42 -0.23
N THR A 15 34.53 -42.59 0.37
CA THR A 15 33.35 -43.29 0.91
C THR A 15 32.65 -42.43 1.97
N THR A 16 31.36 -42.15 1.78
CA THR A 16 30.47 -41.61 2.82
C THR A 16 29.95 -42.76 3.71
N PRO A 17 29.74 -42.53 5.02
CA PRO A 17 29.22 -43.55 5.93
C PRO A 17 27.71 -43.74 5.72
N GLY A 18 27.27 -45.00 5.74
CA GLY A 18 25.89 -45.40 5.51
C GLY A 18 24.90 -44.84 6.55
N LEU A 19 23.84 -44.21 6.04
CA LEU A 19 22.62 -43.91 6.78
C LEU A 19 21.80 -45.19 6.97
N PRO A 20 21.15 -45.41 8.13
CA PRO A 20 20.28 -46.57 8.34
C PRO A 20 19.02 -46.48 7.46
N PRO A 21 18.42 -47.63 7.08
CA PRO A 21 17.22 -47.63 6.25
C PRO A 21 16.04 -46.99 6.98
N MET A 22 15.38 -46.03 6.31
CA MET A 22 14.14 -45.43 6.80
C MET A 22 13.01 -46.47 6.86
N PRO A 23 12.07 -46.36 7.83
CA PRO A 23 10.92 -47.25 7.90
C PRO A 23 9.99 -47.02 6.70
N ALA A 24 9.46 -48.11 6.15
CA ALA A 24 8.53 -48.08 5.02
C ALA A 24 7.23 -47.31 5.38
N PRO A 25 6.62 -46.61 4.42
CA PRO A 25 5.32 -45.98 4.63
C PRO A 25 4.22 -47.04 4.82
N PRO A 26 3.21 -46.78 5.67
CA PRO A 26 2.11 -47.71 5.87
C PRO A 26 1.23 -47.78 4.61
N ALA A 27 0.80 -49.00 4.28
CA ALA A 27 -0.08 -49.26 3.15
C ALA A 27 -1.46 -48.58 3.31
N PRO A 28 -2.13 -48.21 2.20
CA PRO A 28 -3.43 -47.55 2.23
C PRO A 28 -4.56 -48.53 2.61
N GLY A 29 -5.50 -48.10 3.45
CA GLY A 29 -6.79 -48.79 3.59
C GLY A 29 -7.20 -49.32 4.96
N MET A 30 -6.95 -48.59 6.06
CA MET A 30 -7.60 -48.88 7.35
C MET A 30 -8.40 -47.65 7.84
N PRO A 31 -9.62 -47.84 8.36
CA PRO A 31 -10.46 -46.74 8.84
C PRO A 31 -9.90 -46.12 10.12
N LEU A 32 -9.91 -44.78 10.17
CA LEU A 32 -9.52 -44.03 11.36
C LEU A 32 -10.51 -44.27 12.53
N PRO A 33 -10.03 -44.40 13.78
CA PRO A 33 -10.90 -44.41 14.95
C PRO A 33 -11.52 -43.02 15.19
N PRO A 34 -12.69 -42.94 15.84
CA PRO A 34 -13.41 -41.69 16.02
C PRO A 34 -12.65 -40.75 16.97
N ALA A 35 -12.35 -39.55 16.49
CA ALA A 35 -11.79 -38.48 17.31
C ALA A 35 -12.84 -37.95 18.31
N PRO A 36 -12.55 -37.92 19.62
CA PRO A 36 -13.44 -37.33 20.61
C PRO A 36 -13.23 -35.81 20.72
N GLY A 37 -14.31 -35.03 20.61
CA GLY A 37 -14.42 -33.74 21.31
C GLY A 37 -14.27 -32.43 20.52
N MET A 38 -14.78 -32.32 19.29
CA MET A 38 -15.00 -31.00 18.67
C MET A 38 -16.48 -30.60 18.79
N PRO A 39 -16.80 -29.38 19.28
CA PRO A 39 -18.18 -28.90 19.33
C PRO A 39 -18.69 -28.65 17.90
N LEU A 40 -19.91 -29.12 17.62
CA LEU A 40 -20.61 -28.87 16.36
C LEU A 40 -20.84 -27.35 16.15
N PRO A 41 -20.86 -26.86 14.90
CA PRO A 41 -21.37 -25.53 14.58
C PRO A 41 -22.88 -25.46 14.88
N PRO A 42 -23.40 -24.29 15.32
CA PRO A 42 -24.82 -24.17 15.67
C PRO A 42 -25.69 -24.25 14.42
N ALA A 43 -26.64 -25.19 14.42
CA ALA A 43 -27.72 -25.26 13.43
C ALA A 43 -28.68 -24.06 13.60
N PRO A 44 -29.22 -23.51 12.50
CA PRO A 44 -30.10 -22.35 12.54
C PRO A 44 -31.52 -22.76 12.96
N GLY A 45 -32.15 -21.97 13.85
CA GLY A 45 -33.62 -21.95 13.95
C GLY A 45 -34.28 -22.40 15.27
N LEU A 46 -33.73 -22.08 16.44
CA LEU A 46 -34.53 -22.09 17.69
C LEU A 46 -34.60 -20.69 18.33
N PRO A 47 -35.76 -20.31 18.90
CA PRO A 47 -35.96 -18.98 19.47
C PRO A 47 -35.12 -18.77 20.74
N LEU A 48 -34.46 -17.61 20.79
CA LEU A 48 -33.67 -17.16 21.94
C LEU A 48 -34.56 -17.03 23.20
N PRO A 49 -34.10 -17.52 24.38
CA PRO A 49 -34.76 -17.20 25.64
C PRO A 49 -34.57 -15.70 25.99
N PRO A 50 -35.50 -15.09 26.74
CA PRO A 50 -35.41 -13.68 27.10
C PRO A 50 -34.20 -13.42 28.02
N ALA A 51 -33.44 -12.37 27.70
CA ALA A 51 -32.31 -11.93 28.50
C ALA A 51 -32.74 -11.51 29.92
N PRO A 52 -31.99 -11.87 30.98
CA PRO A 52 -32.25 -11.40 32.32
C PRO A 52 -32.00 -9.89 32.42
N SER A 53 -33.00 -9.15 32.92
CA SER A 53 -32.94 -7.72 33.17
C SER A 53 -32.00 -7.45 34.36
N MET A 54 -30.83 -6.88 34.10
CA MET A 54 -29.95 -6.36 35.16
C MET A 54 -30.48 -4.99 35.64
N PRO A 55 -30.62 -4.75 36.95
CA PRO A 55 -31.04 -3.46 37.46
C PRO A 55 -29.91 -2.42 37.31
N LEU A 56 -30.28 -1.23 36.83
CA LEU A 56 -29.42 -0.04 36.79
C LEU A 56 -28.97 0.34 38.23
N PRO A 57 -27.69 0.63 38.48
CA PRO A 57 -27.27 1.20 39.75
C PRO A 57 -27.77 2.65 39.88
N ALA A 58 -28.34 2.96 41.04
CA ALA A 58 -28.82 4.28 41.41
C ALA A 58 -27.69 5.32 41.45
N ALA A 59 -27.96 6.52 40.91
CA ALA A 59 -27.05 7.66 40.98
C ALA A 59 -26.86 8.12 42.44
N ALA A 60 -25.61 8.15 42.90
CA ALA A 60 -25.23 8.79 44.16
C ALA A 60 -25.21 10.32 44.00
N PRO A 61 -25.64 11.11 45.00
CA PRO A 61 -25.61 12.56 44.92
C PRO A 61 -24.18 13.10 45.10
N LEU A 62 -23.82 14.09 44.28
CA LEU A 62 -22.54 14.82 44.38
C LEU A 62 -22.53 15.72 45.63
N PRO A 63 -21.42 15.79 46.39
CA PRO A 63 -21.28 16.78 47.45
C PRO A 63 -20.94 18.16 46.86
N VAL A 64 -21.75 19.16 47.20
CA VAL A 64 -21.49 20.58 46.97
C VAL A 64 -20.44 21.07 47.97
N ASN A 65 -19.25 21.44 47.50
CA ASN A 65 -18.27 22.18 48.29
C ASN A 65 -18.48 23.69 48.10
N PRO A 66 -18.55 24.51 49.17
CA PRO A 66 -18.66 25.95 49.04
C PRO A 66 -17.30 26.55 48.64
N LEU A 67 -17.34 27.50 47.69
CA LEU A 67 -16.18 28.32 47.31
C LEU A 67 -15.71 29.16 48.52
N PRO A 68 -14.41 29.17 48.88
CA PRO A 68 -13.89 30.13 49.82
C PRO A 68 -13.71 31.50 49.13
N ALA A 69 -14.19 32.54 49.82
CA ALA A 69 -14.07 33.93 49.43
C ALA A 69 -12.60 34.39 49.42
N ILE A 70 -12.26 35.21 48.43
CA ILE A 70 -10.96 35.84 48.24
C ILE A 70 -10.83 36.98 49.25
N GLU A 71 -9.93 36.85 50.23
CA GLU A 71 -9.52 37.95 51.11
C GLU A 71 -8.06 38.28 50.82
N ALA A 72 -7.84 39.51 50.36
CA ALA A 72 -6.56 40.03 49.89
C ALA A 72 -5.69 40.51 51.06
N LEU A 73 -4.42 40.11 51.08
CA LEU A 73 -3.35 40.72 51.89
C LEU A 73 -2.07 40.92 51.03
N PRO A 74 -1.28 42.00 51.26
CA PRO A 74 -0.36 42.61 50.29
C PRO A 74 1.04 41.97 50.22
N PRO A 75 1.89 42.34 49.22
CA PRO A 75 3.12 41.61 48.90
C PRO A 75 4.28 41.99 49.82
N SER A 76 5.00 40.99 50.35
CA SER A 76 6.28 41.20 51.02
C SER A 76 7.43 40.82 50.10
N GLN A 77 8.28 41.81 49.79
CA GLN A 77 9.52 41.70 49.00
C GLN A 77 10.64 40.95 49.76
N PRO A 78 11.75 40.57 49.08
CA PRO A 78 12.54 39.40 49.42
C PRO A 78 13.61 39.70 50.47
N SER A 79 13.74 38.81 51.46
CA SER A 79 14.95 38.75 52.29
C SER A 79 15.87 37.68 51.72
N GLN A 80 16.99 38.14 51.15
CA GLN A 80 18.16 37.31 50.93
C GLN A 80 18.71 36.89 52.29
N VAL A 81 18.87 35.59 52.51
CA VAL A 81 19.73 35.06 53.58
C VAL A 81 20.70 34.10 52.92
N GLU A 82 21.98 34.42 53.12
CA GLU A 82 23.16 33.74 52.61
C GLU A 82 23.18 32.24 52.90
N ALA A 83 23.73 31.51 51.92
CA ALA A 83 24.01 30.10 52.00
C ALA A 83 25.11 29.81 53.04
N VAL A 84 24.84 28.85 53.93
CA VAL A 84 25.88 28.04 54.58
C VAL A 84 25.65 26.59 54.19
N ALA A 85 26.66 26.02 53.55
CA ALA A 85 26.65 24.67 53.01
C ALA A 85 26.63 23.64 54.14
N ASP A 86 25.68 22.71 54.08
CA ASP A 86 25.81 21.39 54.69
C ASP A 86 25.28 20.35 53.69
N ALA A 87 26.12 19.38 53.35
CA ALA A 87 25.81 18.32 52.41
C ALA A 87 24.92 17.28 53.09
N VAL A 88 23.64 17.62 53.29
CA VAL A 88 22.60 16.63 53.52
C VAL A 88 22.26 15.99 52.20
N ASP A 89 22.27 14.66 52.16
CA ASP A 89 21.79 13.86 51.04
C ASP A 89 20.43 14.41 50.62
N GLU A 90 20.36 15.00 49.43
CA GLU A 90 19.22 15.83 48.99
C GLU A 90 17.94 14.99 48.81
N SER A 91 18.08 13.66 48.93
CA SER A 91 17.02 12.66 48.94
C SER A 91 16.23 12.59 50.26
N ASP A 92 16.83 12.93 51.41
CA ASP A 92 16.18 12.90 52.74
C ASP A 92 15.73 14.29 53.24
N SER A 93 16.12 15.36 52.54
CA SER A 93 15.64 16.71 52.83
C SER A 93 14.25 16.95 52.23
N TYR A 94 13.42 17.75 52.92
CA TYR A 94 12.06 18.11 52.46
C TYR A 94 12.03 18.72 51.05
N SER A 95 13.15 19.31 50.60
CA SER A 95 13.35 19.78 49.23
C SER A 95 13.40 18.67 48.18
N GLY A 96 13.94 17.49 48.53
CA GLY A 96 14.02 16.31 47.66
C GLY A 96 12.66 15.72 47.31
N LEU A 97 11.68 15.85 48.20
CA LEU A 97 10.30 15.42 47.97
C LEU A 97 9.61 16.18 46.82
N TYR A 98 10.15 17.34 46.43
CA TYR A 98 9.70 18.14 45.29
C TYR A 98 10.73 18.24 44.16
N ALA A 99 11.72 17.34 44.14
CA ALA A 99 12.68 17.27 43.05
C ALA A 99 11.95 17.18 41.69
N LYS A 100 12.48 17.89 40.68
CA LYS A 100 11.88 17.97 39.34
C LYS A 100 11.94 16.60 38.66
N LYS A 101 10.86 15.84 38.79
CA LYS A 101 10.63 14.51 38.18
C LYS A 101 10.57 14.54 36.64
N SER A 102 10.44 15.71 36.03
CA SER A 102 10.44 15.89 34.58
C SER A 102 11.72 16.60 34.15
N GLY A 103 12.51 15.96 33.29
CA GLY A 103 13.65 16.59 32.60
C GLY A 103 13.23 17.60 31.52
N LYS A 104 11.93 17.67 31.19
CA LYS A 104 11.37 18.67 30.26
C LYS A 104 11.22 20.03 30.97
N PRO A 105 11.52 21.17 30.31
CA PRO A 105 11.40 22.50 30.90
C PRO A 105 9.97 22.77 31.39
N LEU A 106 9.85 23.51 32.48
CA LEU A 106 8.58 23.72 33.20
C LEU A 106 7.47 24.30 32.31
N GLN A 107 7.82 25.18 31.36
CA GLN A 107 6.85 25.72 30.39
C GLN A 107 6.24 24.66 29.47
N GLN A 108 7.04 23.66 29.06
CA GLN A 108 6.56 22.56 28.22
C GLN A 108 5.63 21.64 29.00
N VAL A 109 5.90 21.43 30.30
CA VAL A 109 5.03 20.67 31.20
C VAL A 109 3.70 21.40 31.38
N TYR A 110 3.70 22.71 31.63
CA TYR A 110 2.45 23.48 31.74
C TYR A 110 1.65 23.51 30.43
N GLY A 111 2.29 23.64 29.27
CA GLY A 111 1.59 23.57 27.98
C GLY A 111 1.04 22.17 27.66
N HIS A 112 1.70 21.11 28.12
CA HIS A 112 1.16 19.75 28.01
C HIS A 112 -0.03 19.51 28.95
N ILE A 113 0.07 20.00 30.19
CA ILE A 113 -1.01 19.90 31.16
C ILE A 113 -2.24 20.69 30.70
N ASP A 114 -2.05 21.87 30.12
CA ASP A 114 -3.16 22.70 29.62
C ASP A 114 -3.89 22.03 28.45
N ARG A 115 -3.15 21.46 27.49
CA ARG A 115 -3.72 20.66 26.39
C ARG A 115 -4.45 19.40 26.88
N ILE A 116 -3.90 18.71 27.88
CA ILE A 116 -4.56 17.57 28.54
C ILE A 116 -5.84 18.00 29.27
N SER A 117 -5.80 19.14 29.96
CA SER A 117 -6.93 19.66 30.73
C SER A 117 -8.07 20.16 29.84
N GLN A 118 -7.75 20.69 28.66
CA GLN A 118 -8.72 21.21 27.70
C GLN A 118 -9.28 20.12 26.77
N GLY A 119 -8.77 18.87 26.86
CA GLY A 119 -9.14 17.77 25.98
C GLY A 119 -8.53 17.87 24.58
N ASP A 120 -7.70 18.88 24.35
CA ASP A 120 -7.07 19.22 23.07
C ASP A 120 -5.72 18.48 22.90
N ILE A 121 -5.76 17.17 23.16
CA ILE A 121 -4.58 16.29 23.24
C ILE A 121 -4.21 15.75 21.84
N GLY A 122 -4.71 16.39 20.77
CA GLY A 122 -4.49 15.95 19.40
C GLY A 122 -5.00 14.53 19.10
N SER A 123 -4.68 14.08 17.87
CA SER A 123 -4.92 12.71 17.43
C SER A 123 -4.07 11.73 18.24
N LEU A 124 -4.55 10.49 18.35
CA LEU A 124 -3.80 9.39 18.95
C LEU A 124 -2.38 9.31 18.37
N LEU A 125 -2.22 9.48 17.05
CA LEU A 125 -0.93 9.51 16.36
C LEU A 125 0.01 10.60 16.91
N ASP A 126 -0.48 11.81 17.15
CA ASP A 126 0.31 12.95 17.65
C ASP A 126 0.87 12.66 19.06
N ARG A 127 0.07 11.97 19.89
CA ARG A 127 0.50 11.48 21.21
C ARG A 127 1.50 10.33 21.12
N TYR A 128 1.35 9.45 20.12
CA TYR A 128 2.33 8.40 19.86
C TYR A 128 3.66 9.00 19.41
N SER A 129 3.64 10.00 18.53
CA SER A 129 4.84 10.70 18.07
C SER A 129 5.55 11.49 19.18
N ASP A 130 4.84 12.12 20.12
CA ASP A 130 5.48 12.83 21.25
C ASP A 130 6.07 11.88 22.33
N ARG A 131 5.59 10.63 22.41
CA ARG A 131 6.05 9.63 23.40
C ARG A 131 7.07 8.64 22.87
N PHE A 132 6.91 8.21 21.62
CA PHE A 132 7.73 7.17 20.99
C PHE A 132 8.53 7.70 19.78
N GLY A 133 8.30 8.94 19.34
CA GLY A 133 8.90 9.44 18.11
C GLY A 133 8.47 8.63 16.89
N HIS A 134 9.35 8.55 15.88
CA HIS A 134 9.16 7.73 14.68
C HIS A 134 9.71 6.30 14.83
N GLU A 135 10.11 5.88 16.03
CA GLU A 135 10.66 4.53 16.26
C GLU A 135 9.60 3.45 16.06
N LEU A 136 8.37 3.69 16.57
CA LEU A 136 7.26 2.76 16.38
C LEU A 136 6.88 2.62 14.89
N ASP A 137 6.85 3.71 14.14
CA ASP A 137 6.54 3.67 12.72
C ASP A 137 7.62 2.91 11.93
N ARG A 138 8.90 3.08 12.30
CA ARG A 138 10.01 2.32 11.71
C ARG A 138 9.90 0.83 12.01
N ASP A 139 9.64 0.46 13.25
CA ASP A 139 9.50 -0.95 13.67
C ASP A 139 8.29 -1.61 13.00
N ILE A 140 7.17 -0.88 12.88
CA ILE A 140 5.98 -1.35 12.16
C ILE A 140 6.27 -1.56 10.68
N ILE A 141 7.04 -0.68 10.03
CA ILE A 141 7.42 -0.83 8.62
C ILE A 141 8.31 -2.06 8.44
N VAL A 142 9.29 -2.28 9.33
CA VAL A 142 10.15 -3.47 9.28
C VAL A 142 9.31 -4.73 9.48
N MET A 143 8.46 -4.79 10.50
CA MET A 143 7.62 -5.97 10.73
C MET A 143 6.67 -6.25 9.55
N ARG A 144 6.02 -5.22 8.99
CA ARG A 144 5.16 -5.39 7.80
C ARG A 144 5.92 -5.80 6.54
N LYS A 145 7.21 -5.45 6.46
CA LYS A 145 8.09 -5.87 5.37
C LYS A 145 8.50 -7.33 5.55
N ASP A 146 8.93 -7.69 6.74
CA ASP A 146 9.29 -9.07 7.09
C ASP A 146 8.09 -10.01 6.91
N GLU A 147 6.89 -9.63 7.35
CA GLU A 147 5.64 -10.39 7.12
C GLU A 147 5.33 -10.61 5.63
N ARG A 148 5.61 -9.60 4.79
CA ARG A 148 5.44 -9.72 3.33
C ARG A 148 6.49 -10.64 2.74
N ASP A 149 7.75 -10.48 3.14
CA ASP A 149 8.87 -11.28 2.65
C ASP A 149 8.71 -12.75 3.08
N ASP A 150 8.23 -13.03 4.29
CA ASP A 150 7.90 -14.38 4.79
C ASP A 150 6.77 -15.02 3.98
N LYS A 151 5.70 -14.27 3.67
CA LYS A 151 4.60 -14.77 2.84
C LYS A 151 5.05 -15.05 1.40
N ILE A 152 5.91 -14.19 0.85
CA ILE A 152 6.50 -14.40 -0.48
C ILE A 152 7.40 -15.64 -0.46
N ALA A 153 8.21 -15.82 0.59
CA ALA A 153 9.06 -16.99 0.77
C ALA A 153 8.23 -18.27 0.91
N GLU A 154 7.13 -18.25 1.68
CA GLU A 154 6.21 -19.38 1.83
C GLU A 154 5.61 -19.80 0.48
N VAL A 155 5.13 -18.85 -0.32
CA VAL A 155 4.60 -19.13 -1.66
C VAL A 155 5.70 -19.70 -2.57
N ARG A 156 6.90 -19.13 -2.54
CA ARG A 156 8.02 -19.53 -3.39
C ARG A 156 8.57 -20.91 -3.03
N ASP A 157 8.66 -21.22 -1.74
CA ASP A 157 9.25 -22.45 -1.22
C ASP A 157 8.18 -23.55 -1.06
N SER A 158 6.88 -23.22 -1.23
CA SER A 158 5.82 -24.21 -1.30
C SER A 158 6.03 -25.14 -2.52
N PRO A 159 6.11 -26.47 -2.31
CA PRO A 159 6.31 -27.41 -3.40
C PRO A 159 5.13 -27.36 -4.37
N THR A 160 5.39 -27.13 -5.66
CA THR A 160 4.37 -27.19 -6.71
C THR A 160 3.91 -28.64 -6.87
N VAL A 161 2.66 -28.94 -6.50
CA VAL A 161 2.06 -30.26 -6.69
C VAL A 161 1.41 -30.30 -8.07
N GLN A 162 1.98 -31.10 -8.97
CA GLN A 162 1.31 -31.51 -10.21
C GLN A 162 0.42 -32.72 -9.90
N LEU A 163 -0.89 -32.58 -10.05
CA LEU A 163 -1.85 -33.68 -9.87
C LEU A 163 -1.74 -34.64 -11.06
N LEU A 164 -0.87 -35.63 -10.93
CA LEU A 164 -0.90 -36.81 -11.81
C LEU A 164 -2.14 -37.62 -11.40
N ASN A 165 -3.13 -37.72 -12.28
CA ASN A 165 -4.47 -38.34 -12.13
C ASN A 165 -5.63 -37.34 -11.93
N GLN A 166 -5.72 -36.32 -12.79
CA GLN A 166 -6.99 -35.64 -13.07
C GLN A 166 -7.34 -35.72 -14.55
N ASP A 167 -7.08 -36.89 -15.16
CA ASP A 167 -7.68 -37.26 -16.43
C ASP A 167 -9.01 -37.98 -16.12
N GLU A 168 -10.02 -37.24 -15.67
CA GLU A 168 -11.45 -37.62 -15.72
C GLU A 168 -12.28 -36.50 -15.05
N GLU A 169 -12.90 -35.67 -15.89
CA GLU A 169 -14.07 -34.82 -15.58
C GLU A 169 -13.89 -33.78 -14.46
N ILE A 170 -12.99 -32.80 -14.65
CA ILE A 170 -13.40 -31.43 -14.33
C ILE A 170 -14.17 -30.98 -15.58
N GLN A 171 -15.48 -30.83 -15.43
CA GLN A 171 -16.26 -30.02 -16.36
C GLN A 171 -15.59 -28.66 -16.41
N ASP A 172 -14.91 -28.42 -17.53
CA ASP A 172 -14.35 -27.17 -18.02
C ASP A 172 -15.26 -25.99 -17.68
N ASP A 173 -15.07 -25.42 -16.49
CA ASP A 173 -15.81 -24.31 -15.95
C ASP A 173 -15.05 -23.02 -16.24
N GLY A 174 -14.97 -22.68 -17.53
CA GLY A 174 -14.69 -21.33 -18.04
C GLY A 174 -13.31 -20.72 -17.74
N ALA A 175 -12.38 -21.48 -17.16
CA ALA A 175 -11.05 -20.97 -16.84
C ALA A 175 -10.13 -21.11 -18.06
N LEU A 176 -9.82 -19.98 -18.71
CA LEU A 176 -8.81 -19.90 -19.77
C LEU A 176 -7.52 -20.59 -19.34
N ASP A 177 -6.97 -21.44 -20.22
CA ASP A 177 -5.70 -22.08 -19.96
C ASP A 177 -4.56 -21.04 -19.91
N GLY A 178 -3.49 -21.36 -19.17
CA GLY A 178 -2.41 -20.42 -18.95
C GLY A 178 -1.65 -20.01 -20.22
N GLU A 179 -1.69 -20.82 -21.28
CA GLU A 179 -1.05 -20.49 -22.57
C GLU A 179 -1.92 -19.51 -23.37
N THR A 180 -3.24 -19.74 -23.47
CA THR A 180 -4.15 -18.77 -24.12
C THR A 180 -4.21 -17.44 -23.40
N LEU A 181 -4.17 -17.42 -22.07
CA LEU A 181 -4.13 -16.17 -21.30
C LEU A 181 -2.91 -15.32 -21.65
N VAL A 182 -1.74 -15.95 -21.85
CA VAL A 182 -0.52 -15.25 -22.26
C VAL A 182 -0.63 -14.71 -23.68
N GLU A 183 -1.23 -15.47 -24.59
CA GLU A 183 -1.48 -15.04 -25.97
C GLU A 183 -2.47 -13.87 -26.05
N LEU A 184 -3.60 -13.94 -25.34
CA LEU A 184 -4.59 -12.87 -25.24
C LEU A 184 -3.97 -11.59 -24.64
N ASN A 185 -3.12 -11.72 -23.63
CA ASN A 185 -2.40 -10.57 -23.07
C ASN A 185 -1.38 -9.96 -24.06
N ALA A 186 -0.80 -10.77 -24.94
CA ALA A 186 0.07 -10.26 -26.01
C ALA A 186 -0.75 -9.51 -27.07
N GLN A 187 -1.91 -10.05 -27.45
CA GLN A 187 -2.85 -9.40 -28.38
C GLN A 187 -3.39 -8.08 -27.81
N LEU A 188 -3.75 -8.06 -26.51
CA LEU A 188 -4.20 -6.84 -25.84
C LEU A 188 -3.14 -5.74 -25.91
N LYS A 189 -1.86 -6.08 -25.68
CA LYS A 189 -0.76 -5.11 -25.78
C LYS A 189 -0.60 -4.55 -27.20
N THR A 190 -0.71 -5.40 -28.22
CA THR A 190 -0.61 -4.93 -29.61
C THR A 190 -1.75 -3.95 -29.95
N VAL A 191 -2.97 -4.25 -29.52
CA VAL A 191 -4.13 -3.36 -29.71
C VAL A 191 -3.95 -2.04 -28.96
N GLU A 192 -3.43 -2.08 -27.72
CA GLU A 192 -3.17 -0.87 -26.92
C GLU A 192 -2.07 0.02 -27.53
N ASP A 193 -1.01 -0.57 -28.06
CA ASP A 193 0.05 0.16 -28.78
C ASP A 193 -0.49 0.85 -30.04
N GLU A 194 -1.39 0.19 -30.77
CA GLU A 194 -2.05 0.76 -31.95
C GLU A 194 -3.00 1.90 -31.57
N LEU A 195 -3.79 1.74 -30.51
CA LEU A 195 -4.64 2.82 -29.97
C LEU A 195 -3.80 4.02 -29.53
N ARG A 196 -2.65 3.80 -28.89
CA ARG A 196 -1.73 4.88 -28.48
C ARG A 196 -1.17 5.64 -29.69
N ARG A 197 -1.03 4.97 -30.84
CA ARG A 197 -0.59 5.60 -32.10
C ARG A 197 -1.71 6.34 -32.82
N ILE A 198 -2.93 5.79 -32.85
CA ILE A 198 -4.05 6.32 -33.65
C ILE A 198 -4.82 7.43 -32.91
N LYS A 199 -5.03 7.31 -31.59
CA LYS A 199 -5.76 8.31 -30.79
C LYS A 199 -5.23 9.74 -30.97
N PRO A 200 -3.90 10.00 -30.88
CA PRO A 200 -3.38 11.36 -31.08
C PRO A 200 -3.60 11.88 -32.51
N GLN A 201 -3.54 11.00 -33.52
CA GLN A 201 -3.77 11.39 -34.91
C GLN A 201 -5.25 11.73 -35.15
N TYR A 202 -6.16 10.99 -34.53
CA TYR A 202 -7.59 11.29 -34.57
C TYR A 202 -7.90 12.63 -33.89
N GLN A 203 -7.32 12.90 -32.73
CA GLN A 203 -7.49 14.17 -32.02
C GLN A 203 -6.93 15.36 -32.82
N ALA A 204 -5.75 15.21 -33.43
CA ALA A 204 -5.18 16.23 -34.33
C ALA A 204 -6.08 16.48 -35.55
N ALA A 205 -6.56 15.43 -36.22
CA ALA A 205 -7.49 15.57 -37.33
C ALA A 205 -8.83 16.21 -36.90
N LYS A 206 -9.26 15.96 -35.65
CA LYS A 206 -10.48 16.54 -35.06
C LYS A 206 -10.29 18.03 -34.77
N SER A 207 -9.12 18.45 -34.30
CA SER A 207 -8.79 19.86 -34.10
C SER A 207 -8.61 20.63 -35.40
N ASP A 208 -7.98 20.00 -36.40
CA ASP A 208 -7.72 20.59 -37.71
C ASP A 208 -8.98 20.58 -38.61
N GLY A 209 -9.99 19.79 -38.23
CA GLY A 209 -11.24 19.66 -38.97
C GLY A 209 -11.11 18.85 -40.26
N ASP A 210 -10.08 18.01 -40.36
CA ASP A 210 -9.76 17.20 -41.52
C ASP A 210 -10.71 16.00 -41.65
N ARG A 211 -11.86 16.27 -42.30
CA ARG A 211 -12.96 15.30 -42.45
C ARG A 211 -12.56 14.03 -43.19
N GLU A 212 -11.59 14.11 -44.09
CA GLU A 212 -11.11 12.94 -44.86
C GLU A 212 -10.36 11.98 -43.94
N VAL A 213 -9.41 12.48 -43.16
CA VAL A 213 -8.62 11.71 -42.18
C VAL A 213 -9.54 11.16 -41.08
N LEU A 214 -10.49 11.96 -40.60
CA LEU A 214 -11.48 11.49 -39.61
C LEU A 214 -12.34 10.34 -40.13
N ARG A 215 -12.68 10.32 -41.42
CA ARG A 215 -13.46 9.23 -42.02
C ARG A 215 -12.65 7.93 -42.10
N GLU A 216 -11.34 8.03 -42.24
CA GLU A 216 -10.44 6.87 -42.27
C GLU A 216 -10.13 6.35 -40.86
N LEU A 217 -9.86 7.26 -39.90
CA LEU A 217 -9.44 6.88 -38.55
C LEU A 217 -10.58 6.39 -37.65
N ARG A 218 -11.81 6.91 -37.82
CA ARG A 218 -12.97 6.51 -37.01
C ARG A 218 -13.23 5.01 -36.96
N PRO A 219 -13.44 4.32 -38.10
CA PRO A 219 -13.73 2.88 -38.07
C PRO A 219 -12.58 2.08 -37.47
N SER A 220 -11.31 2.48 -37.72
CA SER A 220 -10.16 1.79 -37.14
C SER A 220 -10.06 1.96 -35.61
N LEU A 221 -10.38 3.16 -35.11
CA LEU A 221 -10.32 3.44 -33.67
C LEU A 221 -11.45 2.73 -32.93
N GLU A 222 -12.65 2.71 -33.51
CA GLU A 222 -13.81 2.00 -32.97
C GLU A 222 -13.57 0.49 -32.92
N ALA A 223 -13.07 -0.11 -34.00
CA ALA A 223 -12.73 -1.52 -34.05
C ALA A 223 -11.69 -1.92 -32.99
N LEU A 224 -10.59 -1.15 -32.87
CA LEU A 224 -9.55 -1.42 -31.88
C LEU A 224 -10.02 -1.22 -30.43
N MET A 225 -10.95 -0.27 -30.19
CA MET A 225 -11.54 -0.08 -28.87
C MET A 225 -12.47 -1.24 -28.49
N ALA A 226 -13.30 -1.69 -29.43
CA ALA A 226 -14.17 -2.85 -29.24
C ALA A 226 -13.34 -4.11 -28.95
N GLU A 227 -12.28 -4.35 -29.73
CA GLU A 227 -11.35 -5.46 -29.52
C GLU A 227 -10.65 -5.38 -28.16
N ARG A 228 -10.15 -4.19 -27.77
CA ARG A 228 -9.54 -3.99 -26.43
C ARG A 228 -10.53 -4.35 -25.32
N LYS A 229 -11.77 -3.88 -25.43
CA LYS A 229 -12.83 -4.12 -24.43
C LYS A 229 -13.12 -5.62 -24.32
N LEU A 230 -13.26 -6.30 -25.46
CA LEU A 230 -13.56 -7.72 -25.51
C LEU A 230 -12.41 -8.58 -25.00
N LEU A 231 -11.17 -8.30 -25.42
CA LEU A 231 -9.97 -8.97 -24.90
C LEU A 231 -9.85 -8.81 -23.38
N LYS A 232 -10.13 -7.61 -22.85
CA LYS A 232 -10.14 -7.38 -21.39
C LYS A 232 -11.25 -8.16 -20.69
N ALA A 233 -12.46 -8.18 -21.24
CA ALA A 233 -13.58 -8.93 -20.67
C ALA A 233 -13.30 -10.43 -20.64
N VAL A 234 -12.75 -10.98 -21.72
CA VAL A 234 -12.35 -12.40 -21.81
C VAL A 234 -11.23 -12.71 -20.81
N ILE A 235 -10.17 -11.88 -20.74
CA ILE A 235 -9.07 -12.05 -19.78
C ILE A 235 -9.57 -11.96 -18.31
N ALA A 236 -10.56 -11.10 -18.04
CA ALA A 236 -11.17 -10.97 -16.73
C ALA A 236 -12.15 -12.11 -16.38
N GLY A 237 -12.51 -12.95 -17.35
CA GLY A 237 -13.51 -14.00 -17.20
C GLY A 237 -14.95 -13.49 -17.16
N GLU A 238 -15.19 -12.28 -17.69
CA GLU A 238 -16.52 -11.66 -17.82
C GLU A 238 -17.21 -12.00 -19.15
N ALA A 239 -16.42 -12.32 -20.18
CA ALA A 239 -16.89 -12.75 -21.50
C ALA A 239 -16.28 -14.10 -21.90
N ASP A 240 -17.01 -14.85 -22.73
CA ASP A 240 -16.56 -16.15 -23.22
C ASP A 240 -15.60 -15.98 -24.42
N LEU A 241 -14.69 -16.93 -24.59
CA LEU A 241 -13.72 -16.94 -25.70
C LEU A 241 -14.42 -16.98 -27.07
N ASP A 242 -15.62 -17.56 -27.15
CA ASP A 242 -16.41 -17.66 -28.38
C ASP A 242 -16.86 -16.28 -28.89
N GLU A 243 -17.20 -15.34 -28.01
CA GLU A 243 -17.62 -13.98 -28.36
C GLU A 243 -16.48 -13.20 -29.04
N LEU A 244 -15.24 -13.44 -28.63
CA LEU A 244 -14.03 -12.88 -29.25
C LEU A 244 -13.80 -13.39 -30.68
N PHE A 245 -14.12 -14.66 -30.94
CA PHE A 245 -14.00 -15.22 -32.28
C PHE A 245 -15.12 -14.76 -33.21
N GLU A 246 -16.34 -14.61 -32.69
CA GLU A 246 -17.48 -14.07 -33.44
C GLU A 246 -17.20 -12.63 -33.87
N SER A 247 -16.71 -11.76 -32.96
CA SER A 247 -16.38 -10.37 -33.33
C SER A 247 -15.22 -10.23 -34.33
N GLN A 248 -14.31 -11.21 -34.38
CA GLN A 248 -13.21 -11.22 -35.35
C GLN A 248 -13.61 -11.79 -36.72
N SER A 249 -14.70 -12.57 -36.78
CA SER A 249 -15.14 -13.25 -38.01
C SER A 249 -16.33 -12.58 -38.68
N ASP A 250 -17.18 -11.90 -37.90
CA ASP A 250 -18.26 -11.09 -38.42
C ASP A 250 -17.78 -9.64 -38.62
N GLU A 251 -17.23 -9.38 -39.81
CA GLU A 251 -17.29 -8.06 -40.47
C GLU A 251 -18.75 -7.67 -40.83
N GLU A 252 -19.74 -8.16 -40.09
CA GLU A 252 -21.13 -7.78 -40.28
C GLU A 252 -21.43 -6.58 -39.39
N GLU A 253 -21.65 -5.45 -40.05
CA GLU A 253 -22.21 -4.20 -39.55
C GLU A 253 -23.43 -4.48 -38.64
N GLU A 254 -23.22 -4.77 -37.37
CA GLU A 254 -24.28 -4.57 -36.39
C GLU A 254 -24.30 -3.08 -36.06
N GLU A 255 -25.22 -2.39 -36.73
CA GLU A 255 -25.70 -1.05 -36.41
C GLU A 255 -26.31 -1.09 -35.00
N TYR A 256 -25.45 -1.13 -33.98
CA TYR A 256 -25.82 -0.80 -32.62
C TYR A 256 -25.97 0.73 -32.56
N GLU A 257 -27.18 1.21 -32.86
CA GLU A 257 -27.67 2.50 -32.39
C GLU A 257 -27.78 2.44 -30.85
N GLU A 258 -26.64 2.48 -30.17
CA GLU A 258 -26.60 2.96 -28.80
C GLU A 258 -25.79 4.25 -28.84
N GLU A 259 -26.51 5.37 -28.70
CA GLU A 259 -25.97 6.65 -28.24
C GLU A 259 -25.35 6.46 -26.85
N GLU A 260 -24.31 5.63 -26.72
CA GLU A 260 -23.34 5.83 -25.66
C GLU A 260 -22.55 7.06 -26.07
N GLU A 261 -23.01 8.20 -25.53
CA GLU A 261 -22.17 9.35 -25.24
C GLU A 261 -20.79 8.81 -24.87
N TYR A 262 -19.84 8.98 -25.80
CA TYR A 262 -18.45 8.59 -25.61
C TYR A 262 -17.93 9.37 -24.41
N GLU A 263 -18.17 8.83 -23.21
CA GLU A 263 -17.25 9.00 -22.10
C GLU A 263 -15.97 8.39 -22.65
N GLU A 264 -15.16 9.26 -23.22
CA GLU A 264 -13.73 9.21 -23.00
C GLU A 264 -13.56 8.77 -21.53
N GLU A 265 -13.47 7.46 -21.31
CA GLU A 265 -12.38 6.93 -20.52
C GLU A 265 -11.09 7.36 -21.27
N GLU A 266 -10.85 8.68 -21.29
CA GLU A 266 -9.73 9.22 -20.56
C GLU A 266 -9.73 8.53 -19.18
N GLU A 267 -9.29 7.27 -19.20
CA GLU A 267 -8.14 6.88 -18.42
C GLU A 267 -7.05 7.91 -18.81
N TYR A 268 -7.24 9.15 -18.34
CA TYR A 268 -6.18 9.89 -17.73
C TYR A 268 -5.61 8.85 -16.77
N GLU A 269 -4.61 8.08 -17.22
CA GLU A 269 -3.46 7.86 -16.38
C GLU A 269 -3.21 9.25 -15.80
N GLU A 270 -3.79 9.55 -14.64
CA GLU A 270 -3.80 10.88 -14.03
C GLU A 270 -2.37 11.36 -14.15
N ASP A 271 -2.09 12.31 -15.05
CA ASP A 271 -0.75 12.47 -15.61
C ASP A 271 0.23 12.48 -14.45
N ILE A 272 0.92 11.34 -14.25
CA ILE A 272 1.57 11.04 -12.96
C ILE A 272 2.61 12.12 -12.68
N PHE A 273 3.09 12.73 -13.76
CA PHE A 273 3.92 13.89 -13.78
C PHE A 273 3.29 15.15 -13.17
N VAL A 274 2.02 15.46 -13.42
CA VAL A 274 1.29 16.58 -12.79
C VAL A 274 1.20 16.38 -11.29
N ALA A 275 0.88 15.16 -10.84
CA ALA A 275 0.89 14.80 -9.43
C ALA A 275 2.30 14.91 -8.81
N PHE A 276 3.31 14.43 -9.54
CA PHE A 276 4.71 14.53 -9.14
C PHE A 276 5.20 15.99 -9.03
N ALA A 277 4.91 16.83 -10.03
CA ALA A 277 5.24 18.25 -10.02
C ALA A 277 4.59 18.97 -8.82
N ALA A 278 3.34 18.63 -8.49
CA ALA A 278 2.67 19.13 -7.30
C ALA A 278 3.34 18.66 -5.98
N ILE A 279 3.87 17.44 -5.94
CA ILE A 279 4.66 16.94 -4.80
C ILE A 279 5.97 17.73 -4.66
N VAL A 280 6.67 17.97 -5.77
CA VAL A 280 7.93 18.73 -5.78
C VAL A 280 7.69 20.19 -5.34
N ASP A 281 6.62 20.85 -5.81
CA ASP A 281 6.27 22.20 -5.38
C ASP A 281 5.91 22.28 -3.89
N ASN A 282 5.15 21.30 -3.39
CA ASN A 282 4.90 21.18 -1.96
C ASN A 282 6.19 20.94 -1.16
N LEU A 283 7.14 20.18 -1.70
CA LEU A 283 8.42 19.89 -1.05
C LEU A 283 9.26 21.16 -0.94
N LEU A 284 9.37 21.92 -2.03
CA LEU A 284 10.04 23.23 -2.11
C LEU A 284 9.39 24.27 -1.20
N GLY A 285 8.06 24.29 -1.10
CA GLY A 285 7.32 25.29 -0.32
C GLY A 285 7.23 25.01 1.18
N LYS A 286 7.23 23.74 1.61
CA LYS A 286 6.96 23.37 3.02
C LYS A 286 8.16 22.82 3.78
N TYR A 287 9.10 22.16 3.11
CA TYR A 287 10.14 21.37 3.78
C TYR A 287 11.55 21.93 3.61
N LEU A 288 11.76 22.85 2.66
CA LEU A 288 13.05 23.52 2.50
C LEU A 288 13.13 24.80 3.35
N SER A 289 14.31 25.04 3.91
CA SER A 289 14.63 26.29 4.61
C SER A 289 14.77 27.46 3.63
N ALA A 290 14.58 28.68 4.11
CA ALA A 290 14.71 29.88 3.27
C ALA A 290 16.08 29.99 2.58
N SER A 291 17.16 29.47 3.19
CA SER A 291 18.49 29.41 2.58
C SER A 291 18.56 28.42 1.41
N GLU A 292 17.95 27.25 1.54
CA GLU A 292 17.96 26.21 0.50
C GLU A 292 17.08 26.62 -0.70
N ILE A 293 15.96 27.30 -0.44
CA ILE A 293 15.11 27.88 -1.50
C ILE A 293 15.89 28.95 -2.28
N THR A 294 16.65 29.82 -1.60
CA THR A 294 17.49 30.80 -2.29
C THR A 294 18.64 30.16 -3.04
N GLU A 295 19.21 29.07 -2.55
CA GLU A 295 20.26 28.34 -3.26
C GLU A 295 19.70 27.68 -4.52
N PHE A 296 18.53 27.03 -4.40
CA PHE A 296 17.81 26.43 -5.52
C PHE A 296 17.41 27.47 -6.56
N SER A 297 16.91 28.65 -6.16
CA SER A 297 16.50 29.71 -7.11
C SER A 297 17.66 30.28 -7.93
N HIS A 298 18.91 30.08 -7.50
CA HIS A 298 20.10 30.47 -8.25
C HIS A 298 20.73 29.29 -9.01
N SER A 299 20.19 28.08 -8.84
CA SER A 299 20.66 26.89 -9.55
C SER A 299 20.19 26.88 -11.01
N GLU A 300 20.94 26.19 -11.87
CA GLU A 300 20.61 26.06 -13.30
C GLU A 300 19.29 25.30 -13.52
N GLY A 301 18.90 24.41 -12.61
CA GLY A 301 17.65 23.65 -12.67
C GLY A 301 16.39 24.45 -12.34
N PHE A 302 16.52 25.66 -11.79
CA PHE A 302 15.37 26.52 -11.48
C PHE A 302 14.61 26.95 -12.73
N ALA A 303 15.31 27.17 -13.86
CA ALA A 303 14.67 27.56 -15.12
C ALA A 303 13.75 26.45 -15.66
N VAL A 304 14.21 25.20 -15.59
CA VAL A 304 13.42 24.01 -15.97
C VAL A 304 12.24 23.86 -15.02
N TYR A 305 12.48 23.91 -13.70
CA TYR A 305 11.43 23.88 -12.68
C TYR A 305 10.36 24.95 -12.89
N GLN A 306 10.75 26.19 -13.20
CA GLN A 306 9.80 27.28 -13.44
C GLN A 306 8.96 27.06 -14.69
N SER A 307 9.59 26.60 -15.78
CA SER A 307 8.88 26.34 -17.04
C SER A 307 7.85 25.24 -16.88
N VAL A 308 8.25 24.12 -16.27
CA VAL A 308 7.43 22.91 -16.09
C VAL A 308 6.41 23.11 -14.96
N GLY A 309 6.82 23.68 -13.83
CA GLY A 309 5.96 23.89 -12.66
C GLY A 309 4.83 24.89 -12.90
N SER A 310 4.96 25.78 -13.90
CA SER A 310 3.90 26.71 -14.26
C SER A 310 2.75 26.06 -15.03
N SER A 311 3.02 25.00 -15.80
CA SER A 311 2.04 24.28 -16.61
C SER A 311 2.51 22.84 -16.85
N PRO A 312 2.41 21.96 -15.83
CA PRO A 312 2.94 20.60 -15.92
C PRO A 312 2.16 19.74 -16.93
N ALA A 313 0.88 20.03 -17.16
CA ALA A 313 0.05 19.32 -18.14
C ALA A 313 0.50 19.59 -19.59
N ASP A 314 0.89 20.82 -19.93
CA ASP A 314 1.25 21.23 -21.29
C ASP A 314 2.76 21.15 -21.59
N SER A 315 3.55 20.63 -20.65
CA SER A 315 5.02 20.52 -20.79
C SER A 315 5.39 19.43 -21.81
N SER A 316 6.37 19.71 -22.68
CA SER A 316 6.88 18.73 -23.65
C SER A 316 7.65 17.59 -22.97
N ASP A 317 7.69 16.41 -23.59
CA ASP A 317 8.38 15.22 -23.07
C ASP A 317 9.87 15.49 -22.76
N ASP A 318 10.54 16.28 -23.61
CA ASP A 318 11.93 16.72 -23.41
C ASP A 318 12.08 17.54 -22.11
N ALA A 319 11.20 18.51 -21.88
CA ALA A 319 11.20 19.32 -20.65
C ALA A 319 10.81 18.52 -19.40
N ARG A 320 9.91 17.53 -19.54
CA ARG A 320 9.57 16.60 -18.47
C ARG A 320 10.75 15.70 -18.10
N SER A 321 11.54 15.29 -19.09
CA SER A 321 12.74 14.48 -18.87
C SER A 321 13.86 15.27 -18.18
N GLU A 322 14.03 16.56 -18.50
CA GLU A 322 14.98 17.45 -17.83
C GLU A 322 14.56 17.85 -16.40
N PHE A 323 13.26 17.68 -16.07
CA PHE A 323 12.74 17.98 -14.73
C PHE A 323 13.10 16.93 -13.67
N PHE A 324 13.39 15.69 -14.08
CA PHE A 324 13.81 14.59 -13.20
C PHE A 324 15.30 14.66 -12.83
#